data_AF-A0A843KJ62-F1
#
_entry.id   AF-A0A843KJ62-F1
#
_cell.length_a   1.000
_cell.length_b   1.000
_cell.length_c   1.000
_cell.angle_alpha   90.00
_cell.angle_beta   90.00
_cell.angle_gamma   90.00
#
_symmetry.space_group_name_H-M   'P 1'
#
loop_
_entity.id
_entity.type
_entity.pdbx_description
1 polymer ?
#
loop_
_entity_poly.entity_id
_entity_poly.type
_entity_poly.pdbx_seq_one_letter_code
_entity_poly.pdbx_strand_id
1 'polypeptide(L)'
;MEGFREYLVRKGLDEGRSRSAVANALEFEGHLARSDSDIRNCEKVLLDRYLEALIAEGRNEPERLVDMARYCAFRSRPDLFIHLAAMINSYDILPLMERRLRDLHGNDKCEAVFHGFVRPPLGTSTDSYPSLTSRIVRRMEEELSPAQVRSLLTWNYHEIPPETFKDKKQRFEVSASIDDFLASEHNALVEELRERLRNGQMWYEQEVTQEFIDEVAANQMVQTGVREGDLIIIEKVPFDPKHFYGEKDPRMRRYYYCHCPLVRSSITEGRPKVSSSFCNCSAGFAKLPWDVIFGEETEAKVLRSVLDGDEKCLISVRIPDGKRK
;
A
#
# COMPACT_ATOMS: atom_id res chain seq x y z
N MET A 1 -0.27 7.48 29.27
CA MET A 1 0.99 7.49 28.49
C MET A 1 1.95 6.36 28.88
N GLU A 2 2.03 5.94 30.15
CA GLU A 2 2.90 4.77 30.51
C GLU A 2 2.54 3.50 29.72
N GLY A 3 1.24 3.19 29.59
CA GLY A 3 0.81 2.06 28.75
C GLY A 3 1.20 2.16 27.28
N PHE A 4 1.33 3.38 26.72
CA PHE A 4 1.84 3.55 25.36
C PHE A 4 3.34 3.29 25.30
N ARG A 5 4.10 3.76 26.29
CA ARG A 5 5.53 3.46 26.40
C ARG A 5 5.78 1.96 26.50
N GLU A 6 5.05 1.25 27.35
CA GLU A 6 5.13 -0.21 27.47
C GLU A 6 4.78 -0.91 26.15
N TYR A 7 3.76 -0.44 25.44
CA TYR A 7 3.41 -0.93 24.12
C TYR A 7 4.57 -0.79 23.13
N LEU A 8 5.26 0.36 23.12
CA LEU A 8 6.41 0.60 22.25
C LEU A 8 7.61 -0.27 22.60
N VAL A 9 7.91 -0.47 23.88
CA VAL A 9 8.99 -1.36 24.34
C VAL A 9 8.72 -2.80 23.92
N ARG A 10 7.47 -3.28 24.04
CA ARG A 10 7.07 -4.61 23.54
C ARG A 10 7.21 -4.74 22.02
N LYS A 11 7.18 -3.63 21.29
CA LYS A 11 7.44 -3.56 19.83
C LYS A 11 8.94 -3.42 19.50
N GLY A 12 9.82 -3.49 20.50
CA GLY A 12 11.27 -3.50 20.32
C GLY A 12 11.92 -2.11 20.23
N LEU A 13 11.20 -1.04 20.57
CA LEU A 13 11.80 0.29 20.64
C LEU A 13 12.64 0.44 21.91
N ASP A 14 13.82 1.05 21.77
CA ASP A 14 14.64 1.43 22.91
C ASP A 14 13.97 2.53 23.77
N GLU A 15 14.51 2.78 24.96
CA GLU A 15 13.97 3.75 25.90
C GLU A 15 14.00 5.20 25.38
N GLY A 16 15.02 5.57 24.61
CA GLY A 16 15.17 6.90 24.03
C GLY A 16 14.08 7.16 23.00
N ARG A 17 13.92 6.25 22.03
CA ARG A 17 12.86 6.30 21.02
C ARG A 17 11.47 6.25 21.65
N SER A 18 11.25 5.39 22.64
CA SER A 18 9.96 5.28 23.33
C SER A 18 9.58 6.58 24.04
N ARG A 19 10.53 7.28 24.67
CA ARG A 19 10.29 8.60 25.29
C ARG A 19 9.92 9.67 24.28
N SER A 20 10.63 9.74 23.15
CA SER A 20 10.32 10.71 22.11
C SER A 20 8.97 10.45 21.44
N ALA A 21 8.60 9.19 21.21
CA ALA A 21 7.27 8.83 20.72
C ALA A 21 6.15 9.25 21.67
N VAL A 22 6.34 9.04 22.98
CA VAL A 22 5.39 9.51 24.00
C VAL A 22 5.26 11.03 23.99
N ALA A 23 6.36 11.77 23.83
CA ALA A 23 6.32 13.22 23.72
C ALA A 23 5.54 13.69 22.47
N ASN A 24 5.76 13.05 21.32
CA ASN A 24 5.03 13.33 20.08
C ASN A 24 3.52 13.05 20.24
N ALA A 25 3.15 11.96 20.92
CA ALA A 25 1.76 11.63 21.22
C ALA A 25 1.09 12.63 22.18
N LEU A 26 1.81 13.07 23.23
CA LEU A 26 1.33 14.09 24.16
C LEU A 26 1.10 15.43 23.47
N GLU A 27 2.00 15.82 22.56
CA GLU A 27 1.83 17.06 21.79
C GLU A 27 0.60 16.99 20.88
N PHE A 28 0.36 15.83 20.25
CA PHE A 28 -0.85 15.61 19.46
C PHE A 28 -2.11 15.70 20.34
N GLU A 29 -2.14 15.06 21.51
CA GLU A 29 -3.28 15.20 22.44
C GLU A 29 -3.48 16.67 22.88
N GLY A 30 -2.38 17.41 23.10
CA GLY A 30 -2.43 18.84 23.38
C GLY A 30 -3.01 19.67 22.24
N HIS A 31 -2.72 19.32 20.98
CA HIS A 31 -3.33 19.96 19.81
C HIS A 31 -4.84 19.68 19.74
N LEU A 32 -5.26 18.43 19.99
CA LEU A 32 -6.67 18.05 19.99
C LEU A 32 -7.45 18.78 21.09
N ALA A 33 -6.88 18.89 22.29
CA ALA A 33 -7.52 19.57 23.41
C ALA A 33 -7.79 21.06 23.14
N ARG A 34 -6.93 21.74 22.35
CA ARG A 34 -7.17 23.13 21.91
C ARG A 34 -8.38 23.27 20.98
N SER A 35 -8.84 22.18 20.39
CA SER A 35 -10.02 22.10 19.53
C SER A 35 -11.21 21.40 20.22
N ASP A 36 -11.20 21.32 21.56
CA ASP A 36 -12.22 20.62 22.37
C ASP A 36 -12.43 19.15 21.94
N SER A 37 -11.34 18.49 21.56
CA SER A 37 -11.31 17.10 21.08
C SER A 37 -10.27 16.27 21.82
N ASP A 38 -10.39 14.95 21.75
CA ASP A 38 -9.40 13.98 22.19
C ASP A 38 -9.26 12.84 21.17
N ILE A 39 -8.32 11.92 21.40
CA ILE A 39 -8.04 10.84 20.46
C ILE A 39 -9.23 9.89 20.21
N ARG A 40 -10.25 9.85 21.09
CA ARG A 40 -11.44 9.01 20.93
C ARG A 40 -12.44 9.62 19.95
N ASN A 41 -12.54 10.94 19.88
CA ASN A 41 -13.46 11.66 18.98
C ASN A 41 -12.75 12.46 17.87
N CYS A 42 -11.42 12.38 17.77
CA CYS A 42 -10.65 13.06 16.73
C CYS A 42 -11.09 12.62 15.33
N GLU A 43 -11.63 13.53 14.53
CA GLU A 43 -11.91 13.29 13.13
C GLU A 43 -10.65 13.44 12.26
N LYS A 44 -10.66 12.80 11.09
CA LYS A 44 -9.55 12.88 10.13
C LYS A 44 -9.13 14.33 9.81
N VAL A 45 -10.08 15.27 9.73
CA VAL A 45 -9.81 16.69 9.47
C VAL A 45 -9.01 17.37 10.58
N LEU A 46 -9.13 16.93 11.83
CA LEU A 46 -8.32 17.42 12.95
C LEU A 46 -6.87 16.90 12.85
N LEU A 47 -6.71 15.62 12.48
CA LEU A 47 -5.39 15.06 12.20
C LEU A 47 -4.72 15.77 11.02
N ASP A 48 -5.44 16.00 9.92
CA ASP A 48 -4.92 16.71 8.75
C ASP A 48 -4.44 18.13 9.11
N ARG A 49 -5.21 18.89 9.92
CA ARG A 49 -4.79 20.20 10.43
C ARG A 49 -3.52 20.14 11.30
N TYR A 50 -3.37 19.09 12.11
CA TYR A 50 -2.15 18.92 12.89
C TYR A 50 -0.95 18.61 11.99
N LEU A 51 -1.12 17.79 10.95
CA LEU A 51 -0.07 17.52 9.96
C LEU A 51 0.33 18.78 9.18
N GLU A 52 -0.64 19.61 8.80
CA GLU A 52 -0.39 20.91 8.17
C GLU A 52 0.45 21.83 9.07
N ALA A 53 0.15 21.88 10.38
CA ALA A 53 0.95 22.63 11.35
C ALA A 53 2.39 22.08 11.45
N LEU A 54 2.56 20.75 11.50
CA LEU A 54 3.88 20.13 11.52
C LEU A 54 4.68 20.44 10.25
N ILE A 55 4.04 20.46 9.08
CA ILE A 55 4.67 20.84 7.81
C ILE A 55 5.11 22.30 7.85
N ALA A 56 4.24 23.20 8.31
CA ALA A 56 4.55 24.64 8.41
C ALA A 56 5.72 24.91 9.37
N GLU A 57 5.86 24.10 10.42
CA GLU A 57 6.95 24.19 11.40
C GLU A 57 8.22 23.40 10.98
N GLY A 58 8.18 22.64 9.89
CA GLY A 58 9.30 21.77 9.47
C GLY A 58 9.58 20.61 10.43
N ARG A 59 8.53 20.09 11.09
CA ARG A 59 8.60 19.04 12.12
C ARG A 59 7.92 17.74 11.69
N ASN A 60 7.60 17.61 10.41
CA ASN A 60 6.88 16.48 9.81
C ASN A 60 7.80 15.30 9.41
N GLU A 61 8.83 15.02 10.21
CA GLU A 61 9.78 13.94 9.93
C GLU A 61 9.13 12.55 9.95
N PRO A 62 9.61 11.57 9.16
CA PRO A 62 9.01 10.23 9.05
C PRO A 62 8.77 9.55 10.39
N GLU A 63 9.74 9.62 11.29
CA GLU A 63 9.68 8.99 12.61
C GLU A 63 8.52 9.54 13.45
N ARG A 64 8.23 10.84 13.33
CA ARG A 64 7.14 11.49 14.07
C ARG A 64 5.78 10.98 13.59
N LEU A 65 5.58 10.85 12.28
CA LEU A 65 4.33 10.30 11.76
C LEU A 65 4.19 8.81 12.10
N VAL A 66 5.29 8.05 12.11
CA VAL A 66 5.29 6.65 12.57
C VAL A 66 4.91 6.56 14.05
N ASP A 67 5.40 7.46 14.90
CA ASP A 67 5.01 7.52 16.31
C ASP A 67 3.51 7.79 16.47
N MET A 68 2.97 8.74 15.70
CA MET A 68 1.55 9.04 15.68
C MET A 68 0.71 7.86 15.19
N ALA A 69 1.17 7.14 14.17
CA ALA A 69 0.48 5.95 13.66
C ALA A 69 0.43 4.86 14.74
N ARG A 70 1.57 4.59 15.40
CA ARG A 70 1.65 3.65 16.54
C ARG A 70 0.76 4.10 17.70
N TYR A 71 0.66 5.39 17.95
CA TYR A 71 -0.23 5.94 18.97
C TYR A 71 -1.70 5.71 18.62
N CYS A 72 -2.10 5.95 17.38
CA CYS A 72 -3.46 5.67 16.90
C CYS A 72 -3.80 4.17 17.02
N ALA A 73 -2.87 3.29 16.66
CA ALA A 73 -3.03 1.85 16.85
C ALA A 73 -3.19 1.47 18.33
N PHE A 74 -2.37 2.03 19.22
CA PHE A 74 -2.48 1.82 20.67
C PHE A 74 -3.81 2.31 21.24
N ARG A 75 -4.37 3.41 20.71
CA ARG A 75 -5.66 3.96 21.13
C ARG A 75 -6.86 3.38 20.38
N SER A 76 -6.68 2.30 19.62
CA SER A 76 -7.73 1.63 18.85
C SER A 76 -8.45 2.58 17.87
N ARG A 77 -7.67 3.41 17.16
CA ARG A 77 -8.13 4.30 16.07
C ARG A 77 -7.60 3.83 14.71
N PRO A 78 -8.19 2.75 14.14
CA PRO A 78 -7.73 2.18 12.88
C PRO A 78 -7.86 3.16 11.71
N ASP A 79 -8.88 3.99 11.71
CA ASP A 79 -9.12 5.01 10.69
C ASP A 79 -7.98 6.04 10.59
N LEU A 80 -7.49 6.54 11.73
CA LEU A 80 -6.35 7.47 11.78
C LEU A 80 -5.02 6.76 11.51
N PHE A 81 -4.86 5.53 11.99
CA PHE A 81 -3.69 4.71 11.71
C PHE A 81 -3.53 4.45 10.21
N ILE A 82 -4.59 3.99 9.54
CA ILE A 82 -4.61 3.71 8.10
C ILE A 82 -4.27 4.98 7.31
N HIS A 83 -4.84 6.12 7.72
CA HIS A 83 -4.58 7.41 7.05
C HIS A 83 -3.10 7.81 7.12
N LEU A 84 -2.46 7.68 8.29
CA LEU A 84 -1.03 7.95 8.46
C LEU A 84 -0.16 6.93 7.71
N ALA A 85 -0.50 5.64 7.81
CA ALA A 85 0.22 4.57 7.13
C ALA A 85 0.24 4.77 5.61
N ALA A 86 -0.89 5.20 5.03
CA ALA A 86 -0.98 5.51 3.60
C ALA A 86 -0.01 6.62 3.18
N MET A 87 0.16 7.67 3.99
CA MET A 87 1.12 8.75 3.71
C MET A 87 2.56 8.27 3.82
N ILE A 88 2.89 7.55 4.90
CA ILE A 88 4.24 7.04 5.17
C ILE A 88 4.67 6.07 4.07
N ASN A 89 3.84 5.07 3.77
CA ASN A 89 4.17 3.96 2.87
C ASN A 89 4.21 4.37 1.39
N SER A 90 3.73 5.56 1.05
CA SER A 90 3.74 6.08 -0.32
C SER A 90 4.70 7.25 -0.54
N TYR A 91 5.33 7.76 0.52
CA TYR A 91 6.09 8.99 0.49
C TYR A 91 7.26 8.93 -0.50
N ASP A 92 7.98 7.80 -0.56
CA ASP A 92 9.18 7.61 -1.38
C ASP A 92 8.92 7.05 -2.78
N ILE A 93 7.68 6.65 -3.11
CA ILE A 93 7.37 5.99 -4.39
C ILE A 93 7.77 6.85 -5.60
N LEU A 94 7.32 8.11 -5.66
CA LEU A 94 7.63 9.00 -6.79
C LEU A 94 9.14 9.35 -6.89
N PRO A 95 9.84 9.70 -5.79
CA PRO A 95 11.30 9.86 -5.81
C PRO A 95 12.07 8.60 -6.27
N LEU A 96 11.64 7.41 -5.84
CA LEU A 96 12.26 6.16 -6.29
C LEU A 96 11.98 5.90 -7.78
N MET A 97 10.80 6.25 -8.27
CA MET A 97 10.47 6.23 -9.70
C MET A 97 11.35 7.16 -10.52
N GLU A 98 11.59 8.38 -10.04
CA GLU A 98 12.51 9.34 -10.67
C GLU A 98 13.93 8.76 -10.76
N ARG A 99 14.46 8.24 -9.65
CA ARG A 99 15.79 7.64 -9.61
C ARG A 99 15.91 6.48 -10.60
N ARG A 100 14.96 5.55 -10.56
CA ARG A 100 14.96 4.39 -11.46
C ARG A 100 14.82 4.80 -12.94
N LEU A 101 14.02 5.81 -13.23
CA LEU A 101 13.91 6.35 -14.60
C LEU A 101 15.27 6.89 -15.08
N ARG A 102 15.97 7.66 -14.24
CA ARG A 102 17.32 8.15 -14.53
C ARG A 102 18.30 7.01 -14.77
N ASP A 103 18.28 5.99 -13.93
CA ASP A 103 19.18 4.84 -14.02
C ASP A 103 18.95 4.00 -15.29
N LEU A 104 17.69 3.81 -15.70
CA LEU A 104 17.33 2.97 -16.86
C LEU A 104 17.36 3.71 -18.20
N HIS A 105 17.05 5.01 -18.21
CA HIS A 105 16.75 5.75 -19.45
C HIS A 105 17.52 7.07 -19.58
N GLY A 106 18.40 7.38 -18.63
CA GLY A 106 19.28 8.54 -18.68
C GLY A 106 18.64 9.84 -18.18
N ASN A 107 19.48 10.85 -18.02
CA ASN A 107 19.08 12.12 -17.40
C ASN A 107 18.09 12.93 -18.24
N ASP A 108 18.24 12.92 -19.57
CA ASP A 108 17.38 13.71 -20.47
C ASP A 108 15.91 13.29 -20.36
N LYS A 109 15.65 11.98 -20.37
CA LYS A 109 14.30 11.43 -20.19
C LYS A 109 13.77 11.62 -18.78
N CYS A 110 14.63 11.47 -17.78
CA CYS A 110 14.26 11.75 -16.39
C CYS A 110 13.81 13.20 -16.22
N GLU A 111 14.57 14.15 -16.77
CA GLU A 111 14.24 15.57 -16.72
C GLU A 111 12.96 15.86 -17.50
N ALA A 112 12.78 15.33 -18.70
CA ALA A 112 11.54 15.53 -19.47
C ALA A 112 10.28 15.09 -18.68
N VAL A 113 10.36 13.97 -17.97
CA VAL A 113 9.24 13.42 -17.17
C VAL A 113 9.05 14.20 -15.86
N PHE A 114 10.11 14.35 -15.08
CA PHE A 114 10.05 14.94 -13.73
C PHE A 114 10.34 16.45 -13.71
N HIS A 115 10.39 17.13 -14.86
CA HIS A 115 10.62 18.57 -14.91
C HIS A 115 9.65 19.33 -14.00
N GLY A 116 10.19 20.11 -13.07
CA GLY A 116 9.40 20.86 -12.08
C GLY A 116 8.68 19.96 -11.08
N PHE A 117 9.15 18.74 -10.85
CA PHE A 117 8.73 17.90 -9.74
C PHE A 117 9.26 18.50 -8.45
N VAL A 118 8.32 18.82 -7.55
CA VAL A 118 8.62 19.13 -6.16
C VAL A 118 7.90 18.06 -5.36
N ARG A 119 8.67 17.27 -4.63
CA ARG A 119 8.13 16.24 -3.72
C ARG A 119 7.23 16.94 -2.69
N PRO A 120 5.93 16.60 -2.62
CA PRO A 120 5.07 17.15 -1.58
C PRO A 120 5.62 16.77 -0.19
N PRO A 121 5.59 17.67 0.81
CA PRO A 121 6.06 17.36 2.16
C PRO A 121 5.33 16.14 2.75
N LEU A 122 6.03 15.35 3.57
CA LEU A 122 5.39 14.23 4.28
C LEU A 122 4.23 14.74 5.16
N GLY A 123 3.09 14.04 5.12
CA GLY A 123 1.86 14.49 5.77
C GLY A 123 0.90 15.24 4.84
N THR A 124 1.33 15.56 3.61
CA THR A 124 0.43 16.13 2.59
C THR A 124 -0.74 15.17 2.32
N SER A 125 -1.95 15.72 2.26
CA SER A 125 -3.15 14.96 1.95
C SER A 125 -2.98 14.17 0.63
N THR A 126 -3.39 12.90 0.67
CA THR A 126 -3.36 11.99 -0.48
C THR A 126 -4.25 12.49 -1.64
N ASP A 127 -5.23 13.35 -1.34
CA ASP A 127 -6.07 14.04 -2.33
C ASP A 127 -5.31 15.03 -3.22
N SER A 128 -4.12 15.45 -2.83
CA SER A 128 -3.29 16.37 -3.61
C SER A 128 -2.42 15.66 -4.66
N TYR A 129 -2.27 14.34 -4.56
CA TYR A 129 -1.37 13.57 -5.43
C TYR A 129 -1.89 13.32 -6.85
N PRO A 130 -3.19 13.08 -7.13
CA PRO A 130 -3.67 12.74 -8.48
C PRO A 130 -3.19 13.68 -9.60
N SER A 131 -3.19 14.99 -9.36
CA SER A 131 -2.74 15.96 -10.36
C SER A 131 -1.25 15.79 -10.69
N LEU A 132 -0.43 15.63 -9.64
CA LEU A 132 1.01 15.41 -9.78
C LEU A 132 1.29 14.08 -10.48
N THR A 133 0.66 13.00 -10.02
CA THR A 133 0.81 11.65 -10.58
C THR A 133 0.35 11.60 -12.03
N SER A 134 -0.81 12.19 -12.35
CA SER A 134 -1.33 12.26 -13.72
C SER A 134 -0.34 12.94 -14.67
N ARG A 135 0.25 14.07 -14.25
CA ARG A 135 1.27 14.78 -15.04
C ARG A 135 2.51 13.92 -15.29
N ILE A 136 3.03 13.26 -14.26
CA ILE A 136 4.22 12.41 -14.36
C ILE A 136 3.94 11.22 -15.28
N VAL A 137 2.83 10.52 -15.09
CA VAL A 137 2.48 9.33 -15.88
C VAL A 137 2.26 9.69 -17.34
N ARG A 138 1.55 10.79 -17.63
CA ARG A 138 1.37 11.27 -19.01
C ARG A 138 2.71 11.50 -19.70
N ARG A 139 3.65 12.18 -19.03
CA ARG A 139 4.99 12.41 -19.59
C ARG A 139 5.80 11.14 -19.75
N MET A 140 5.66 10.17 -18.83
CA MET A 140 6.28 8.85 -19.01
C MET A 140 5.77 8.18 -20.29
N GLU A 141 4.46 8.25 -20.56
CA GLU A 141 3.84 7.68 -21.77
C GLU A 141 4.20 8.44 -23.05
N GLU A 142 4.50 9.74 -22.95
CA GLU A 142 4.98 10.58 -24.07
C GLU A 142 6.46 10.31 -24.42
N GLU A 143 7.32 10.09 -23.40
CA GLU A 143 8.79 9.99 -23.55
C GLU A 143 9.31 8.55 -23.69
N LEU A 144 8.53 7.56 -23.28
CA LEU A 144 8.91 6.15 -23.23
C LEU A 144 7.99 5.29 -24.09
N SER A 145 8.52 4.22 -24.66
CA SER A 145 7.67 3.20 -25.29
C SER A 145 6.81 2.49 -24.24
N PRO A 146 5.66 1.90 -24.62
CA PRO A 146 4.84 1.13 -23.69
C PRO A 146 5.60 0.01 -22.95
N ALA A 147 6.60 -0.59 -23.59
CA ALA A 147 7.44 -1.61 -22.94
C ALA A 147 8.38 -1.00 -21.89
N GLN A 148 8.94 0.19 -22.16
CA GLN A 148 9.76 0.93 -21.20
C GLN A 148 8.94 1.40 -20.00
N VAL A 149 7.73 1.93 -20.21
CA VAL A 149 6.80 2.31 -19.12
C VAL A 149 6.51 1.12 -18.21
N ARG A 150 6.19 -0.05 -18.79
CA ARG A 150 5.97 -1.28 -18.00
C ARG A 150 7.21 -1.70 -17.22
N SER A 151 8.38 -1.75 -17.87
CA SER A 151 9.64 -2.14 -17.21
C SER A 151 10.07 -1.19 -16.09
N LEU A 152 9.84 0.11 -16.29
CA LEU A 152 10.07 1.12 -15.26
C LEU A 152 9.15 0.86 -14.06
N LEU A 153 7.84 0.81 -14.30
CA LEU A 153 6.83 0.81 -13.25
C LEU A 153 6.68 -0.54 -12.52
N THR A 154 6.95 -1.68 -13.18
CA THR A 154 6.85 -3.01 -12.55
C THR A 154 8.07 -3.29 -11.67
N TRP A 155 8.15 -2.59 -10.52
CA TRP A 155 9.25 -2.68 -9.56
C TRP A 155 8.77 -2.59 -8.11
N ASN A 156 9.65 -2.99 -7.17
CA ASN A 156 9.44 -2.87 -5.72
C ASN A 156 9.71 -1.44 -5.21
N TYR A 157 8.75 -0.54 -5.45
CA TYR A 157 8.84 0.86 -4.97
C TYR A 157 8.49 1.06 -3.49
N HIS A 158 8.03 0.00 -2.82
CA HIS A 158 7.84 0.00 -1.37
C HIS A 158 9.10 -0.45 -0.61
N GLU A 159 10.18 -0.74 -1.34
CA GLU A 159 11.47 -1.19 -0.80
C GLU A 159 11.34 -2.37 0.18
N ILE A 160 10.35 -3.25 -0.05
CA ILE A 160 10.11 -4.42 0.79
C ILE A 160 11.35 -5.33 0.69
N PRO A 161 12.03 -5.63 1.80
CA PRO A 161 13.20 -6.49 1.76
C PRO A 161 12.85 -7.89 1.22
N PRO A 162 13.64 -8.48 0.31
CA PRO A 162 13.43 -9.85 -0.17
C PRO A 162 13.31 -10.87 0.98
N GLU A 163 13.99 -10.60 2.09
CA GLU A 163 14.00 -11.43 3.29
C GLU A 163 12.63 -11.58 3.94
N THR A 164 11.71 -10.65 3.72
CA THR A 164 10.31 -10.75 4.12
C THR A 164 9.61 -11.99 3.51
N PHE A 165 10.11 -12.52 2.40
CA PHE A 165 9.52 -13.67 1.70
C PHE A 165 10.30 -14.98 1.87
N LYS A 166 11.32 -15.02 2.74
CA LYS A 166 12.11 -16.24 3.01
C LYS A 166 11.25 -17.42 3.44
N ASP A 167 10.38 -17.22 4.41
CA ASP A 167 9.53 -18.31 4.94
C ASP A 167 8.53 -18.79 3.88
N LYS A 168 8.01 -17.86 3.07
CA LYS A 168 7.13 -18.18 1.94
C LYS A 168 7.86 -19.02 0.88
N LYS A 169 9.12 -18.70 0.58
CA LYS A 169 9.97 -19.50 -0.29
C LYS A 169 10.22 -20.91 0.26
N GLN A 170 10.55 -21.04 1.54
CA GLN A 170 10.75 -22.36 2.17
C GLN A 170 9.50 -23.23 2.08
N ARG A 171 8.31 -22.65 2.33
CA ARG A 171 7.03 -23.35 2.16
C ARG A 171 6.79 -23.75 0.70
N PHE A 172 7.13 -22.90 -0.26
CA PHE A 172 7.07 -23.26 -1.67
C PHE A 172 8.00 -24.44 -1.98
N GLU A 173 9.26 -24.41 -1.53
CA GLU A 173 10.26 -25.45 -1.82
C GLU A 173 9.81 -26.85 -1.40
N VAL A 174 9.18 -26.98 -0.22
CA VAL A 174 8.67 -28.25 0.30
C VAL A 174 7.28 -28.64 -0.22
N SER A 175 6.60 -27.76 -0.95
CA SER A 175 5.29 -28.06 -1.55
C SER A 175 5.43 -29.01 -2.75
N ALA A 176 4.45 -29.91 -2.92
CA ALA A 176 4.47 -30.91 -3.98
C ALA A 176 4.29 -30.31 -5.39
N SER A 177 3.50 -29.24 -5.51
CA SER A 177 3.29 -28.49 -6.76
C SER A 177 3.03 -26.99 -6.47
N ILE A 178 3.02 -26.15 -7.51
CA ILE A 178 2.55 -24.76 -7.39
C ILE A 178 1.09 -24.71 -6.88
N ASP A 179 0.24 -25.62 -7.34
CA ASP A 179 -1.19 -25.62 -6.97
C ASP A 179 -1.37 -25.96 -5.48
N ASP A 180 -0.63 -26.94 -4.99
CA ASP A 180 -0.64 -27.31 -3.57
C ASP A 180 -0.12 -26.16 -2.69
N PHE A 181 0.93 -25.47 -3.15
CA PHE A 181 1.44 -24.28 -2.46
C PHE A 181 0.39 -23.16 -2.40
N LEU A 182 -0.24 -22.83 -3.52
CA LEU A 182 -1.27 -21.78 -3.59
C LEU A 182 -2.46 -22.11 -2.69
N ALA A 183 -2.91 -23.38 -2.69
CA ALA A 183 -3.99 -23.84 -1.82
C ALA A 183 -3.59 -23.78 -0.33
N SER A 184 -2.34 -24.12 0.00
CA SER A 184 -1.81 -24.00 1.37
C SER A 184 -1.74 -22.55 1.83
N GLU A 185 -1.23 -21.64 0.99
CA GLU A 185 -1.17 -20.20 1.29
C GLU A 185 -2.57 -19.60 1.43
N HIS A 186 -3.53 -20.06 0.64
CA HIS A 186 -4.92 -19.64 0.74
C HIS A 186 -5.54 -20.02 2.09
N ASN A 187 -5.39 -21.28 2.50
CA ASN A 187 -5.85 -21.75 3.81
C ASN A 187 -5.18 -20.96 4.96
N ALA A 188 -3.87 -20.71 4.85
CA ALA A 188 -3.15 -19.92 5.84
C ALA A 188 -3.64 -18.47 5.93
N LEU A 189 -3.95 -17.84 4.79
CA LEU A 189 -4.52 -16.49 4.75
C LEU A 189 -5.88 -16.44 5.43
N VAL A 190 -6.79 -17.38 5.10
CA VAL A 190 -8.13 -17.42 5.71
C VAL A 190 -8.03 -17.60 7.22
N GLU A 191 -7.14 -18.47 7.70
CA GLU A 191 -6.92 -18.65 9.15
C GLU A 191 -6.30 -17.41 9.81
N GLU A 192 -5.36 -16.74 9.16
CA GLU A 192 -4.81 -15.47 9.65
C GLU A 192 -5.93 -14.44 9.80
N LEU A 193 -6.76 -14.24 8.77
CA LEU A 193 -7.87 -13.28 8.83
C LEU A 193 -8.86 -13.62 9.96
N ARG A 194 -9.19 -14.90 10.13
CA ARG A 194 -10.02 -15.37 11.26
C ARG A 194 -9.38 -15.05 12.61
N GLU A 195 -8.07 -15.23 12.76
CA GLU A 195 -7.35 -14.87 13.98
C GLU A 195 -7.34 -13.36 14.23
N ARG A 196 -7.09 -12.56 13.20
CA ARG A 196 -7.14 -11.09 13.27
C ARG A 196 -8.51 -10.61 13.72
N LEU A 197 -9.58 -11.16 13.16
CA LEU A 197 -10.95 -10.83 13.57
C LEU A 197 -11.20 -11.19 15.04
N ARG A 198 -10.84 -12.41 15.48
CA ARG A 198 -11.00 -12.84 16.88
C ARG A 198 -10.27 -11.93 17.87
N ASN A 199 -9.10 -11.42 17.48
CA ASN A 199 -8.25 -10.60 18.32
C ASN A 199 -8.51 -9.09 18.17
N GLY A 200 -9.45 -8.67 17.30
CA GLY A 200 -9.70 -7.26 17.00
C GLY A 200 -8.50 -6.54 16.39
N GLN A 201 -7.68 -7.27 15.61
CA GLN A 201 -6.46 -6.75 14.99
C GLN A 201 -6.68 -6.41 13.51
N MET A 202 -5.94 -5.42 13.03
CA MET A 202 -5.84 -5.11 11.61
C MET A 202 -5.05 -6.19 10.87
N TRP A 203 -5.40 -6.41 9.60
CA TRP A 203 -4.53 -7.12 8.66
C TRP A 203 -3.87 -6.06 7.79
N TYR A 204 -2.60 -5.73 8.07
CA TYR A 204 -1.93 -4.56 7.50
C TYR A 204 -2.76 -3.27 7.66
N GLU A 205 -3.09 -2.58 6.56
CA GLU A 205 -3.96 -1.40 6.54
C GLU A 205 -5.44 -1.73 6.29
N GLN A 206 -5.89 -2.97 6.49
CA GLN A 206 -7.28 -3.39 6.31
C GLN A 206 -7.95 -3.77 7.64
N GLU A 207 -9.16 -3.24 7.85
CA GLU A 207 -10.03 -3.68 8.94
C GLU A 207 -10.63 -5.04 8.55
N VAL A 208 -10.51 -6.04 9.43
CA VAL A 208 -11.00 -7.39 9.13
C VAL A 208 -12.45 -7.52 9.57
N THR A 209 -13.33 -7.89 8.63
CA THR A 209 -14.75 -8.16 8.88
C THR A 209 -15.08 -9.61 8.53
N GLN A 210 -16.22 -10.12 9.01
CA GLN A 210 -16.68 -11.46 8.63
C GLN A 210 -16.91 -11.57 7.12
N GLU A 211 -17.56 -10.57 6.52
CA GLU A 211 -17.81 -10.53 5.08
C GLU A 211 -16.49 -10.54 4.27
N PHE A 212 -15.44 -9.86 4.75
CA PHE A 212 -14.13 -9.93 4.11
C PHE A 212 -13.53 -11.34 4.13
N ILE A 213 -13.65 -12.04 5.27
CA ILE A 213 -13.18 -13.42 5.41
C ILE A 213 -13.97 -14.33 4.46
N ASP A 214 -15.29 -14.19 4.41
CA ASP A 214 -16.17 -15.05 3.61
C ASP A 214 -15.86 -14.89 2.11
N GLU A 215 -15.66 -13.65 1.65
CA GLU A 215 -15.29 -13.33 0.26
C GLU A 215 -13.91 -13.89 -0.13
N VAL A 216 -12.91 -13.80 0.77
CA VAL A 216 -11.61 -14.43 0.53
C VAL A 216 -11.76 -15.95 0.51
N ALA A 217 -12.38 -16.55 1.53
CA ALA A 217 -12.50 -18.00 1.66
C ALA A 217 -13.30 -18.66 0.51
N ALA A 218 -14.22 -17.92 -0.12
CA ALA A 218 -14.99 -18.40 -1.26
C ALA A 218 -14.18 -18.43 -2.58
N ASN A 219 -13.06 -17.72 -2.67
CA ASN A 219 -12.30 -17.59 -3.92
C ASN A 219 -10.77 -17.49 -3.70
N GLN A 220 -10.07 -18.60 -3.94
CA GLN A 220 -8.61 -18.69 -3.84
C GLN A 220 -7.85 -17.68 -4.72
N MET A 221 -8.44 -17.22 -5.83
CA MET A 221 -7.81 -16.21 -6.69
C MET A 221 -7.59 -14.90 -5.93
N VAL A 222 -8.42 -14.59 -4.94
CA VAL A 222 -8.33 -13.38 -4.13
C VAL A 222 -7.10 -13.47 -3.21
N GLN A 223 -6.20 -12.50 -3.36
CA GLN A 223 -4.92 -12.30 -2.68
C GLN A 223 -3.84 -13.34 -2.96
N THR A 224 -4.16 -14.64 -2.96
CA THR A 224 -3.18 -15.73 -3.06
C THR A 224 -2.93 -16.18 -4.50
N GLY A 225 -3.98 -16.19 -5.31
CA GLY A 225 -3.94 -16.51 -6.72
C GLY A 225 -4.19 -17.98 -7.06
N VAL A 226 -4.44 -18.22 -8.35
CA VAL A 226 -4.64 -19.55 -8.95
C VAL A 226 -3.72 -19.71 -10.15
N ARG A 227 -3.31 -20.94 -10.46
CA ARG A 227 -2.49 -21.21 -11.63
C ARG A 227 -3.38 -21.45 -12.85
N GLU A 228 -3.04 -20.78 -13.95
CA GLU A 228 -3.63 -20.99 -15.27
C GLU A 228 -2.50 -21.21 -16.29
N GLY A 229 -2.20 -22.47 -16.60
CA GLY A 229 -1.09 -22.83 -17.49
C GLY A 229 0.27 -22.43 -16.91
N ASP A 230 0.91 -21.44 -17.53
CA ASP A 230 2.20 -20.84 -17.15
C ASP A 230 2.05 -19.51 -16.40
N LEU A 231 0.82 -19.14 -16.01
CA LEU A 231 0.52 -17.92 -15.28
C LEU A 231 -0.02 -18.23 -13.88
N ILE A 232 0.27 -17.34 -12.94
CA ILE A 232 -0.40 -17.23 -11.65
C ILE A 232 -1.27 -15.98 -11.72
N ILE A 233 -2.57 -16.17 -11.59
CA ILE A 233 -3.58 -15.11 -11.68
C ILE A 233 -4.01 -14.72 -10.27
N ILE A 234 -3.83 -13.44 -9.93
CA ILE A 234 -4.07 -12.90 -8.59
C ILE A 234 -5.08 -11.75 -8.69
N GLU A 235 -6.24 -11.93 -8.06
CA GLU A 235 -7.20 -10.86 -7.80
C GLU A 235 -6.80 -10.16 -6.51
N LYS A 236 -6.71 -8.83 -6.49
CA LYS A 236 -6.39 -8.13 -5.23
C LYS A 236 -7.60 -8.12 -4.28
N VAL A 237 -7.33 -8.01 -2.99
CA VAL A 237 -8.36 -7.60 -2.03
C VAL A 237 -8.67 -6.10 -2.19
N PRO A 238 -9.88 -5.62 -1.83
CA PRO A 238 -10.13 -4.19 -1.72
C PRO A 238 -9.23 -3.55 -0.65
N PHE A 239 -8.89 -2.27 -0.81
CA PHE A 239 -8.16 -1.50 0.20
C PHE A 239 -8.99 -1.30 1.48
N ASP A 240 -10.28 -1.06 1.32
CA ASP A 240 -11.23 -0.85 2.41
C ASP A 240 -12.38 -1.87 2.29
N PRO A 241 -12.15 -3.14 2.68
CA PRO A 241 -13.16 -4.20 2.55
C PRO A 241 -14.47 -3.86 3.28
N LYS A 242 -14.39 -3.21 4.44
CA LYS A 242 -15.55 -2.83 5.25
C LYS A 242 -16.54 -1.96 4.50
N HIS A 243 -16.07 -0.99 3.73
CA HIS A 243 -16.93 -0.14 2.93
C HIS A 243 -17.19 -0.73 1.53
N PHE A 244 -16.21 -1.42 0.95
CA PHE A 244 -16.31 -1.96 -0.40
C PHE A 244 -17.50 -2.91 -0.58
N TYR A 245 -17.70 -3.89 0.30
CA TYR A 245 -18.72 -4.91 0.08
C TYR A 245 -20.16 -4.37 0.22
N GLY A 246 -20.36 -3.38 1.09
CA GLY A 246 -21.67 -2.70 1.26
C GLY A 246 -21.96 -1.56 0.26
N GLU A 247 -20.97 -1.10 -0.51
CA GLU A 247 -21.11 0.05 -1.41
C GLU A 247 -21.85 -0.30 -2.71
N LYS A 248 -22.76 0.57 -3.13
CA LYS A 248 -23.61 0.40 -4.32
C LYS A 248 -23.22 1.33 -5.47
N ASP A 249 -22.64 2.50 -5.20
CA ASP A 249 -22.11 3.37 -6.25
C ASP A 249 -20.87 2.71 -6.88
N PRO A 250 -20.91 2.30 -8.16
CA PRO A 250 -19.78 1.62 -8.81
C PRO A 250 -18.48 2.42 -8.77
N ARG A 251 -18.55 3.75 -8.76
CA ARG A 251 -17.36 4.60 -8.64
C ARG A 251 -16.77 4.51 -7.23
N MET A 252 -17.62 4.58 -6.20
CA MET A 252 -17.14 4.49 -4.82
C MET A 252 -16.65 3.08 -4.48
N ARG A 253 -17.24 2.03 -5.07
CA ARG A 253 -16.67 0.67 -5.02
C ARG A 253 -15.22 0.66 -5.51
N ARG A 254 -14.94 1.25 -6.68
CA ARG A 254 -13.58 1.37 -7.21
C ARG A 254 -12.66 2.20 -6.31
N TYR A 255 -13.17 3.27 -5.70
CA TYR A 255 -12.43 4.07 -4.74
C TYR A 255 -12.02 3.24 -3.51
N TYR A 256 -12.95 2.52 -2.88
CA TYR A 256 -12.67 1.65 -1.73
C TYR A 256 -11.79 0.45 -2.10
N TYR A 257 -11.79 0.04 -3.37
CA TYR A 257 -10.91 -1.02 -3.84
C TYR A 257 -9.47 -0.56 -4.07
N CYS A 258 -9.26 0.65 -4.57
CA CYS A 258 -7.92 1.13 -4.96
C CYS A 258 -6.98 1.28 -3.76
N HIS A 259 -5.83 0.58 -3.80
CA HIS A 259 -4.83 0.63 -2.73
C HIS A 259 -3.92 1.85 -2.78
N CYS A 260 -3.67 2.41 -3.96
CA CYS A 260 -2.59 3.36 -4.13
C CYS A 260 -3.02 4.79 -3.73
N PRO A 261 -2.47 5.36 -2.65
CA PRO A 261 -2.85 6.70 -2.19
C PRO A 261 -2.46 7.81 -3.16
N LEU A 262 -1.52 7.56 -4.08
CA LEU A 262 -1.10 8.54 -5.09
C LEU A 262 -2.14 8.77 -6.20
N VAL A 263 -3.10 7.86 -6.32
CA VAL A 263 -4.07 7.84 -7.44
C VAL A 263 -5.50 7.55 -7.02
N ARG A 264 -5.76 6.93 -5.86
CA ARG A 264 -7.11 6.48 -5.45
C ARG A 264 -8.14 7.61 -5.57
N SER A 265 -7.82 8.79 -5.09
CA SER A 265 -8.72 9.95 -5.14
C SER A 265 -8.98 10.44 -6.58
N SER A 266 -8.17 10.06 -7.59
CA SER A 266 -8.49 10.33 -9.00
C SER A 266 -9.77 9.67 -9.51
N ILE A 267 -10.26 8.64 -8.81
CA ILE A 267 -11.49 7.92 -9.15
C ILE A 267 -12.73 8.75 -8.80
N THR A 268 -12.62 9.71 -7.88
CA THR A 268 -13.74 10.57 -7.48
C THR A 268 -13.99 11.69 -8.49
N GLU A 269 -15.19 12.28 -8.46
CA GLU A 269 -15.58 13.35 -9.38
C GLU A 269 -14.68 14.59 -9.26
N GLY A 270 -14.46 15.28 -10.39
CA GLY A 270 -13.73 16.55 -10.44
C GLY A 270 -12.21 16.45 -10.28
N ARG A 271 -11.65 15.23 -10.23
CA ARG A 271 -10.20 15.01 -10.08
C ARG A 271 -9.53 14.66 -11.42
N PRO A 272 -8.25 15.04 -11.64
CA PRO A 272 -7.50 14.62 -12.81
C PRO A 272 -7.40 13.10 -12.88
N LYS A 273 -7.77 12.52 -14.02
CA LYS A 273 -7.62 11.07 -14.25
C LYS A 273 -6.15 10.69 -14.32
N VAL A 274 -5.80 9.55 -13.75
CA VAL A 274 -4.47 8.94 -13.86
C VAL A 274 -4.59 7.70 -14.74
N SER A 275 -3.69 7.57 -15.72
CA SER A 275 -3.65 6.40 -16.60
C SER A 275 -3.39 5.11 -15.80
N SER A 276 -4.06 4.03 -16.18
CA SER A 276 -3.88 2.70 -15.58
C SER A 276 -2.50 2.11 -15.84
N SER A 277 -1.70 2.68 -16.75
CA SER A 277 -0.27 2.36 -16.86
C SER A 277 0.44 2.45 -15.50
N PHE A 278 0.03 3.38 -14.64
CA PHE A 278 0.58 3.50 -13.28
C PHE A 278 0.35 2.25 -12.41
N CYS A 279 -0.71 1.47 -12.69
CA CYS A 279 -1.00 0.24 -11.98
C CYS A 279 0.04 -0.87 -12.22
N ASN A 280 0.95 -0.73 -13.19
CA ASN A 280 2.12 -1.59 -13.29
C ASN A 280 2.98 -1.55 -12.01
N CYS A 281 2.95 -0.44 -11.25
CA CYS A 281 3.52 -0.38 -9.90
C CYS A 281 2.90 -1.44 -8.96
N SER A 282 1.59 -1.66 -9.04
CA SER A 282 0.95 -2.73 -8.27
C SER A 282 1.30 -4.12 -8.78
N ALA A 283 1.60 -4.28 -10.08
CA ALA A 283 2.12 -5.54 -10.61
C ALA A 283 3.54 -5.84 -10.09
N GLY A 284 4.38 -4.81 -9.96
CA GLY A 284 5.69 -4.90 -9.31
C GLY A 284 5.60 -5.37 -7.85
N PHE A 285 4.65 -4.80 -7.10
CA PHE A 285 4.36 -5.26 -5.74
C PHE A 285 3.89 -6.73 -5.70
N ALA A 286 2.94 -7.10 -6.56
CA ALA A 286 2.34 -8.44 -6.57
C ALA A 286 3.32 -9.54 -7.02
N LYS A 287 4.28 -9.22 -7.90
CA LYS A 287 5.26 -10.19 -8.39
C LYS A 287 6.43 -10.41 -7.43
N LEU A 288 6.72 -9.46 -6.55
CA LEU A 288 7.90 -9.51 -5.67
C LEU A 288 8.04 -10.82 -4.86
N PRO A 289 6.98 -11.39 -4.25
CA PRO A 289 7.10 -12.68 -3.58
C PRO A 289 7.55 -13.80 -4.53
N TRP A 290 7.08 -13.77 -5.78
CA TRP A 290 7.42 -14.76 -6.81
C TRP A 290 8.85 -14.60 -7.31
N ASP A 291 9.35 -13.36 -7.41
CA ASP A 291 10.75 -13.10 -7.72
C ASP A 291 11.67 -13.80 -6.70
N VAL A 292 11.33 -13.72 -5.41
CA VAL A 292 12.08 -14.37 -4.33
C VAL A 292 11.95 -15.90 -4.38
N ILE A 293 10.71 -16.39 -4.56
CA ILE A 293 10.39 -17.81 -4.62
C ILE A 293 11.18 -18.50 -5.74
N PHE A 294 11.13 -17.95 -6.96
CA PHE A 294 11.81 -18.54 -8.11
C PHE A 294 13.30 -18.23 -8.16
N GLY A 295 13.73 -17.16 -7.48
CA GLY A 295 15.12 -16.72 -7.40
C GLY A 295 15.56 -15.92 -8.63
N GLU A 296 14.62 -15.37 -9.39
CA GLU A 296 14.85 -14.59 -10.61
C GLU A 296 13.70 -13.60 -10.82
N GLU A 297 13.91 -12.56 -11.63
CA GLU A 297 12.87 -11.58 -11.92
C GLU A 297 11.77 -12.17 -12.81
N THR A 298 10.52 -12.14 -12.34
CA THR A 298 9.34 -12.62 -13.08
C THR A 298 8.71 -11.53 -13.95
N GLU A 299 7.98 -11.94 -15.00
CA GLU A 299 7.14 -11.02 -15.78
C GLU A 299 5.76 -10.90 -15.13
N ALA A 300 5.27 -9.68 -14.91
CA ALA A 300 3.91 -9.45 -14.42
C ALA A 300 3.14 -8.48 -15.31
N LYS A 301 1.82 -8.68 -15.43
CA LYS A 301 0.92 -7.85 -16.22
C LYS A 301 -0.34 -7.51 -15.42
N VAL A 302 -0.78 -6.26 -15.55
CA VAL A 302 -2.11 -5.84 -15.11
C VAL A 302 -3.12 -6.33 -16.16
N LEU A 303 -4.06 -7.16 -15.76
CA LEU A 303 -5.13 -7.68 -16.61
C LEU A 303 -6.43 -6.87 -16.48
N ARG A 304 -6.70 -6.37 -15.27
CA ARG A 304 -7.85 -5.50 -14.95
C ARG A 304 -7.40 -4.44 -13.95
N SER A 305 -7.98 -3.25 -14.05
CA SER A 305 -7.67 -2.13 -13.16
C SER A 305 -8.89 -1.27 -12.86
N VAL A 306 -9.06 -0.93 -11.59
CA VAL A 306 -10.09 0.03 -11.17
C VAL A 306 -9.87 1.45 -11.73
N LEU A 307 -8.66 1.76 -12.22
CA LEU A 307 -8.42 3.02 -12.97
C LEU A 307 -8.99 2.97 -14.41
N ASP A 308 -9.16 1.77 -14.98
CA ASP A 308 -9.79 1.57 -16.30
C ASP A 308 -11.31 1.34 -16.21
N GLY A 309 -11.87 1.43 -15.00
CA GLY A 309 -13.31 1.26 -14.77
C GLY A 309 -13.72 -0.16 -14.40
N ASP A 310 -12.79 -1.12 -14.35
CA ASP A 310 -13.07 -2.44 -13.79
C ASP A 310 -13.48 -2.33 -12.32
N GLU A 311 -14.27 -3.28 -11.84
CA GLU A 311 -14.66 -3.32 -10.44
C GLU A 311 -13.52 -3.79 -9.52
N LYS A 312 -12.64 -4.64 -10.04
CA LYS A 312 -11.57 -5.30 -9.30
C LYS A 312 -10.27 -5.30 -10.11
N CYS A 313 -9.12 -5.34 -9.44
CA CYS A 313 -7.83 -5.44 -10.09
C CYS A 313 -7.38 -6.91 -10.19
N LEU A 314 -6.86 -7.27 -11.35
CA LEU A 314 -6.34 -8.61 -11.64
C LEU A 314 -4.93 -8.50 -12.20
N ILE A 315 -4.00 -9.29 -11.67
CA ILE A 315 -2.59 -9.31 -12.07
C ILE A 315 -2.20 -10.74 -12.42
N SER A 316 -1.51 -10.93 -13.54
CA SER A 316 -0.85 -12.20 -13.86
C SER A 316 0.64 -12.11 -13.57
N VAL A 317 1.22 -13.17 -13.02
CA VAL A 317 2.67 -13.38 -12.89
C VAL A 317 3.06 -14.61 -13.69
N ARG A 318 4.03 -14.49 -14.60
CA ARG A 318 4.54 -15.60 -15.41
C ARG A 318 5.46 -16.49 -14.58
N ILE A 319 5.19 -17.78 -14.60
CA ILE A 319 6.06 -18.80 -14.02
C ILE A 319 7.26 -19.01 -14.96
N PRO A 320 8.51 -18.88 -14.48
CA PRO A 320 9.69 -19.12 -15.32
C PRO A 320 9.75 -20.54 -15.87
N ASP A 321 10.38 -20.70 -17.03
CA ASP A 321 10.56 -22.01 -17.64
C ASP A 321 11.41 -22.93 -16.74
N GLY A 322 10.97 -24.17 -16.57
CA GLY A 322 11.60 -25.12 -15.65
C GLY A 322 11.23 -24.95 -14.17
N LYS A 323 10.40 -23.96 -13.79
CA LYS A 323 9.92 -23.74 -12.40
C LYS A 323 8.47 -24.19 -12.17
N ARG A 324 7.85 -24.87 -13.14
CA ARG A 324 6.41 -25.24 -13.17
C ARG A 324 6.06 -26.50 -12.36
N LYS A 325 6.82 -26.80 -11.32
CA LYS A 325 6.74 -28.09 -10.60
C LYS A 325 5.32 -28.44 -10.14
#